data_AF-A0A519PYI3-F1
#
_entry.id   AF-A0A519PYI3-F1
#
_cell.length_a   1.000
_cell.length_b   1.000
_cell.length_c   1.000
_cell.angle_alpha   90.00
_cell.angle_beta   90.00
_cell.angle_gamma   90.00
#
_symmetry.space_group_name_H-M   'P 1'
#
loop_
_entity.id
_entity.type
_entity.pdbx_description
1 polymer ?
#
loop_
_entity_poly.entity_id
_entity_poly.type
_entity_poly.pdbx_seq_one_letter_code
_entity_poly.pdbx_strand_id
1 'polypeptide(L)'
;DPVYLAGQGLQPSDLAGVILLDGAGYDATGDRGQGPAGRLLGDLYSEAFGDRAAELSPTLLIRPGVAYPPYLIFHIASRQDSKGQSEALAAALIRAGGRAEVIVAPDDSHRDINVEFGAPGDAEGERAARFILGR
;
A
#
# COMPACT_ATOMS: atom_id res chain seq x y z
N ASP A 1 -9.36 -0.08 6.95
CA ASP A 1 -10.13 -1.17 7.55
C ASP A 1 -11.44 -0.61 8.13
N PRO A 2 -12.59 -0.85 7.48
CA PRO A 2 -13.88 -0.42 8.02
C PRO A 2 -14.38 -1.29 9.18
N VAL A 3 -13.87 -2.51 9.35
CA VAL A 3 -14.39 -3.49 10.30
C VAL A 3 -13.78 -3.29 11.68
N TYR A 4 -12.45 -3.25 11.82
CA TYR A 4 -11.83 -3.03 13.13
C TYR A 4 -11.98 -1.58 13.61
N LEU A 5 -11.93 -0.58 12.71
CA LEU A 5 -12.29 0.80 13.06
C LEU A 5 -13.74 0.90 13.59
N ALA A 6 -14.71 0.30 12.90
CA ALA A 6 -16.11 0.33 13.35
C ALA A 6 -16.28 -0.39 14.70
N GLY A 7 -15.51 -1.45 14.96
CA GLY A 7 -15.46 -2.12 16.26
C GLY A 7 -15.02 -1.20 17.41
N GLN A 8 -14.34 -0.09 17.11
CA GLN A 8 -13.95 0.96 18.06
C GLN A 8 -14.80 2.23 17.93
N GLY A 9 -15.90 2.21 17.17
CA GLY A 9 -16.74 3.39 16.93
C GLY A 9 -16.11 4.43 16.00
N LEU A 10 -15.06 4.06 15.25
CA LEU A 10 -14.36 4.91 14.30
C LEU A 10 -14.72 4.57 12.85
N GLN A 11 -14.49 5.53 11.96
CA GLN A 11 -14.65 5.42 10.51
C GLN A 11 -13.28 5.59 9.84
N PRO A 12 -13.10 5.11 8.60
CA PRO A 12 -11.85 5.35 7.86
C PRO A 12 -11.44 6.82 7.78
N SER A 13 -12.41 7.74 7.70
CA SER A 13 -12.20 9.19 7.70
C SER A 13 -11.66 9.76 9.01
N ASP A 14 -11.70 9.00 10.11
CA ASP A 14 -11.12 9.43 11.39
C ASP A 14 -9.59 9.24 11.41
N LEU A 15 -9.03 8.54 10.43
CA LEU A 15 -7.58 8.46 10.24
C LEU A 15 -7.07 9.75 9.56
N ALA A 16 -6.06 10.37 10.17
CA ALA A 16 -5.40 11.53 9.57
C ALA A 16 -4.71 11.20 8.22
N GLY A 17 -4.31 9.94 8.04
CA GLY A 17 -3.73 9.42 6.81
C GLY A 17 -3.27 7.97 6.95
N VAL A 18 -2.92 7.37 5.82
CA VAL A 18 -2.33 6.03 5.75
C VAL A 18 -1.03 6.11 4.96
N ILE A 19 0.06 5.61 5.54
CA ILE A 19 1.37 5.56 4.89
C ILE A 19 1.74 4.10 4.66
N LEU A 20 2.03 3.73 3.41
CA LEU A 20 2.36 2.36 3.02
C LEU A 20 3.82 2.27 2.58
N LEU A 21 4.55 1.28 3.07
CA LEU A 21 5.98 1.12 2.88
C LEU A 21 6.29 -0.10 2.00
N ASP A 22 6.44 0.11 0.69
CA ASP A 22 6.84 -0.89 -0.31
C ASP A 22 6.02 -2.20 -0.26
N GLY A 23 4.72 -2.06 -0.06
CA GLY A 23 3.78 -3.17 -0.10
C GLY A 23 3.55 -3.72 -1.51
N ALA A 24 3.22 -5.01 -1.59
CA ALA A 24 2.82 -5.66 -2.85
C ALA A 24 1.60 -6.59 -2.64
N GLY A 25 0.84 -6.42 -1.55
CA GLY A 25 -0.36 -7.23 -1.27
C GLY A 25 -1.67 -6.51 -1.58
N TYR A 26 -1.65 -5.47 -2.42
CA TYR A 26 -2.84 -4.64 -2.66
C TYR A 26 -3.82 -5.29 -3.63
N ASP A 27 -3.29 -6.05 -4.59
CA ASP A 27 -4.05 -6.97 -5.43
C ASP A 27 -3.31 -8.31 -5.55
N ALA A 28 -3.79 -9.29 -4.80
CA ALA A 28 -3.26 -10.64 -4.75
C ALA A 28 -3.75 -11.55 -5.88
N THR A 29 -4.63 -11.06 -6.78
CA THR A 29 -5.24 -11.88 -7.84
C THR A 29 -4.42 -11.94 -9.14
N GLY A 30 -3.51 -10.98 -9.33
CA GLY A 30 -2.66 -10.89 -10.51
C GLY A 30 -1.58 -11.97 -10.63
N ASP A 31 -1.00 -12.09 -11.82
CA ASP A 31 0.15 -12.95 -12.08
C ASP A 31 1.38 -12.51 -11.27
N ARG A 32 2.14 -13.47 -10.72
CA ARG A 32 3.37 -13.24 -9.96
C ARG A 32 4.63 -13.34 -10.83
N GLY A 33 4.45 -13.48 -12.15
CA GLY A 33 5.50 -13.58 -13.13
C GLY A 33 5.98 -15.01 -13.33
N GLN A 34 6.96 -15.18 -14.22
CA GLN A 34 7.42 -16.48 -14.68
C GLN A 34 8.76 -16.88 -14.06
N GLY A 35 9.12 -18.15 -14.22
CA GLY A 35 10.39 -18.70 -13.76
C GLY A 35 10.44 -18.96 -12.24
N PRO A 36 11.61 -19.32 -11.69
CA PRO A 36 11.74 -19.74 -10.29
C PRO A 36 11.31 -18.66 -9.28
N ALA A 37 11.65 -17.40 -9.54
CA ALA A 37 11.27 -16.28 -8.67
C ALA A 37 9.75 -16.05 -8.66
N GLY A 38 9.09 -16.10 -9.83
CA GLY A 38 7.64 -15.97 -9.93
C GLY A 38 6.89 -17.12 -9.26
N ARG A 39 7.42 -18.35 -9.36
CA ARG A 39 6.86 -19.51 -8.63
C ARG A 39 6.95 -19.35 -7.12
N LEU A 40 8.12 -18.96 -6.60
CA LEU A 40 8.29 -18.71 -5.17
C LEU A 40 7.32 -17.63 -4.67
N LEU A 41 7.17 -16.54 -5.43
CA LEU A 41 6.23 -15.48 -5.09
C LEU A 41 4.77 -15.96 -5.17
N GLY A 42 4.43 -16.79 -6.17
CA GLY A 42 3.13 -17.45 -6.29
C GLY A 42 2.79 -18.35 -5.11
N ASP A 43 3.76 -19.15 -4.65
CA ASP A 43 3.60 -20.02 -3.47
C ASP A 43 3.37 -19.19 -2.21
N LEU A 44 4.14 -18.12 -2.00
CA LEU A 44 3.96 -17.19 -0.87
C LEU A 44 2.56 -16.56 -0.86
N TYR A 45 2.03 -16.16 -2.02
CA TYR A 45 0.68 -15.59 -2.10
C TYR A 45 -0.39 -16.65 -1.90
N SER A 46 -0.18 -17.86 -2.44
CA SER A 46 -1.11 -18.96 -2.24
C SER A 46 -1.21 -19.36 -0.77
N GLU A 47 -0.09 -19.35 -0.04
CA GLU A 47 -0.06 -19.60 1.40
C GLU A 47 -0.76 -18.47 2.19
N ALA A 48 -0.48 -17.21 1.85
CA ALA A 48 -1.01 -16.07 2.58
C ALA A 48 -2.51 -15.81 2.31
N PHE A 49 -2.95 -15.98 1.07
CA PHE A 49 -4.28 -15.58 0.60
C PHE A 49 -5.19 -16.74 0.23
N GLY A 50 -4.63 -17.83 -0.31
CA GLY A 50 -5.39 -18.97 -0.80
C GLY A 50 -6.51 -18.58 -1.78
N ASP A 51 -7.68 -19.18 -1.59
CA ASP A 51 -8.91 -18.92 -2.35
C ASP A 51 -9.52 -17.53 -2.06
N ARG A 52 -9.06 -16.85 -1.01
CA ARG A 52 -9.55 -15.54 -0.57
C ARG A 52 -8.78 -14.37 -1.18
N ALA A 53 -7.90 -14.60 -2.15
CA ALA A 53 -7.06 -13.55 -2.75
C ALA A 53 -7.87 -12.32 -3.17
N ALA A 54 -9.02 -12.51 -3.84
CA ALA A 54 -9.87 -11.39 -4.24
C ALA A 54 -10.54 -10.68 -3.05
N GLU A 55 -11.05 -11.45 -2.08
CA GLU A 55 -11.72 -10.92 -0.87
C GLU A 55 -10.76 -10.11 0.00
N LEU A 56 -9.49 -10.50 0.03
CA LEU A 56 -8.47 -9.90 0.88
C LEU A 56 -7.64 -8.83 0.18
N SER A 57 -7.91 -8.52 -1.09
CA SER A 57 -7.16 -7.53 -1.89
C SER A 57 -7.69 -6.10 -1.66
N PRO A 58 -6.96 -5.21 -0.96
CA PRO A 58 -7.40 -3.83 -0.70
C PRO A 58 -7.87 -3.05 -1.92
N THR A 59 -7.20 -3.19 -3.06
CA THR A 59 -7.56 -2.48 -4.30
C THR A 59 -8.96 -2.86 -4.79
N LEU A 60 -9.37 -4.12 -4.61
CA LEU A 60 -10.68 -4.63 -5.03
C LEU A 60 -11.80 -4.27 -4.04
N LEU A 61 -11.46 -3.84 -2.82
CA LEU A 61 -12.41 -3.47 -1.78
C LEU A 61 -12.75 -1.96 -1.77
N ILE A 62 -12.16 -1.19 -2.68
CA ILE A 62 -12.46 0.25 -2.80
C ILE A 62 -13.84 0.44 -3.41
N ARG A 63 -14.66 1.29 -2.76
CA ARG A 63 -16.05 1.57 -3.14
C ARG A 63 -16.29 3.07 -3.27
N PRO A 64 -17.06 3.51 -4.29
CA PRO A 64 -17.46 4.91 -4.39
C PRO A 64 -18.32 5.34 -3.19
N GLY A 65 -18.27 6.62 -2.83
CA GLY A 65 -19.06 7.19 -1.74
C GLY A 65 -18.56 6.88 -0.33
N VAL A 66 -17.48 6.11 -0.20
CA VAL A 66 -16.77 5.92 1.08
C VAL A 66 -15.75 7.04 1.25
N ALA A 67 -15.77 7.71 2.40
CA ALA A 67 -14.76 8.70 2.76
C ALA A 67 -13.49 7.99 3.24
N TYR A 68 -12.52 7.82 2.33
CA TYR A 68 -11.20 7.27 2.65
C TYR A 68 -10.27 8.36 3.21
N PRO A 69 -9.35 8.01 4.13
CA PRO A 69 -8.29 8.93 4.54
C PRO A 69 -7.34 9.21 3.36
N PRO A 70 -6.50 10.26 3.41
CA PRO A 70 -5.46 10.44 2.41
C PRO A 70 -4.41 9.32 2.52
N TYR A 71 -3.86 8.90 1.38
CA TYR A 71 -2.81 7.88 1.30
C TYR A 71 -1.49 8.46 0.78
N LEU A 72 -0.38 8.06 1.40
CA LEU A 72 0.97 8.24 0.89
C LEU A 72 1.59 6.83 0.72
N ILE A 73 1.90 6.46 -0.52
CA ILE A 73 2.25 5.09 -0.87
C ILE A 73 3.68 5.08 -1.40
N PHE A 74 4.60 4.51 -0.65
CA PHE A 74 5.98 4.31 -1.09
C PHE A 74 6.15 2.96 -1.78
N HIS A 75 6.99 2.94 -2.82
CA HIS A 75 7.56 1.72 -3.37
C HIS A 75 9.05 1.93 -3.68
N ILE A 76 9.86 0.88 -3.64
CA ILE A 76 11.26 0.99 -4.03
C ILE A 76 11.42 0.89 -5.55
N ALA A 77 12.52 1.42 -6.09
CA ALA A 77 12.76 1.43 -7.54
C ALA A 77 12.90 0.02 -8.15
N SER A 78 13.47 -0.92 -7.40
CA SER A 78 13.81 -2.26 -7.90
C SER A 78 12.63 -3.23 -8.01
N ARG A 79 11.44 -2.91 -7.48
CA ARG A 79 10.27 -3.81 -7.41
C ARG A 79 9.11 -3.34 -8.28
N GLN A 80 9.11 -3.75 -9.55
CA GLN A 80 8.07 -3.38 -10.52
C GLN A 80 6.66 -3.84 -10.12
N ASP A 81 6.53 -4.99 -9.46
CA ASP A 81 5.23 -5.46 -8.93
C ASP A 81 4.68 -4.50 -7.86
N SER A 82 5.51 -4.11 -6.88
CA SER A 82 5.10 -3.14 -5.85
C SER A 82 4.73 -1.78 -6.46
N LYS A 83 5.51 -1.30 -7.44
CA LYS A 83 5.18 -0.09 -8.21
C LYS A 83 3.78 -0.20 -8.85
N GLY A 84 3.55 -1.23 -9.65
CA GLY A 84 2.29 -1.41 -10.38
C GLY A 84 1.09 -1.50 -9.44
N GLN A 85 1.23 -2.23 -8.33
CA GLN A 85 0.17 -2.32 -7.33
C GLN A 85 -0.06 -1.01 -6.58
N SER A 86 0.99 -0.25 -6.26
CA SER A 86 0.90 1.06 -5.60
C SER A 86 0.16 2.07 -6.48
N GLU A 87 0.51 2.13 -7.76
CA GLU A 87 -0.15 2.96 -8.76
C GLU A 87 -1.62 2.56 -8.95
N ALA A 88 -1.91 1.26 -9.02
CA ALA A 88 -3.28 0.76 -9.18
C ALA A 88 -4.17 1.09 -7.96
N LEU A 89 -3.64 0.92 -6.75
CA LEU A 89 -4.33 1.26 -5.51
C LEU A 89 -4.63 2.77 -5.44
N ALA A 90 -3.62 3.61 -5.71
CA ALA A 90 -3.79 5.06 -5.72
C ALA A 90 -4.84 5.49 -6.74
N ALA A 91 -4.80 4.94 -7.95
CA ALA A 91 -5.77 5.24 -8.99
C ALA A 91 -7.20 4.82 -8.59
N ALA A 92 -7.37 3.68 -7.92
CA ALA A 92 -8.66 3.24 -7.41
C ALA A 92 -9.20 4.19 -6.32
N LEU A 93 -8.36 4.61 -5.38
CA LEU A 93 -8.72 5.57 -4.32
C LEU A 93 -9.14 6.92 -4.92
N ILE A 94 -8.37 7.45 -5.87
CA ILE A 94 -8.67 8.72 -6.55
C ILE A 94 -9.99 8.63 -7.32
N ARG A 95 -10.24 7.54 -8.05
CA ARG A 95 -11.52 7.32 -8.75
C ARG A 95 -12.71 7.27 -7.80
N ALA A 96 -12.53 6.79 -6.58
CA ALA A 96 -13.56 6.77 -5.54
C ALA A 96 -13.79 8.15 -4.87
N GLY A 97 -13.02 9.18 -5.25
CA GLY A 97 -13.08 10.54 -4.68
C GLY A 97 -12.10 10.78 -3.53
N GLY A 98 -11.20 9.84 -3.26
CA GLY A 98 -10.15 9.97 -2.24
C GLY A 98 -8.92 10.73 -2.73
N ARG A 99 -7.91 10.80 -1.86
CA ARG A 99 -6.58 11.39 -2.16
C ARG A 99 -5.51 10.33 -1.95
N ALA A 100 -4.63 10.15 -2.92
CA ALA A 100 -3.50 9.25 -2.82
C ALA A 100 -2.30 9.82 -3.60
N GLU A 101 -1.11 9.66 -3.04
CA GLU A 101 0.16 10.00 -3.69
C GLU A 101 1.07 8.77 -3.68
N VAL A 102 1.74 8.51 -4.81
CA VAL A 102 2.71 7.41 -4.95
C VAL A 102 4.10 8.00 -5.07
N ILE A 103 5.02 7.54 -4.23
CA ILE A 103 6.40 8.00 -4.16
C ILE A 103 7.33 6.82 -4.39
N VAL A 104 8.34 7.03 -5.23
CA VAL A 104 9.47 6.10 -5.32
C VAL A 104 10.48 6.44 -4.23
N ALA A 105 10.93 5.43 -3.50
CA ALA A 105 12.13 5.46 -2.66
C ALA A 105 13.28 4.87 -3.50
N PRO A 106 14.08 5.71 -4.18
CA PRO A 106 14.96 5.25 -5.25
C PRO A 106 16.18 4.49 -4.74
N ASP A 107 16.65 4.83 -3.54
CA ASP A 107 17.91 4.35 -2.98
C ASP A 107 17.71 3.21 -1.96
N ASP A 108 16.46 2.88 -1.63
CA ASP A 108 16.11 1.86 -0.64
C ASP A 108 16.00 0.45 -1.22
N SER A 109 16.39 -0.54 -0.41
CA SER A 109 15.86 -1.90 -0.53
C SER A 109 14.55 -2.08 0.23
N HIS A 110 13.85 -3.21 0.00
CA HIS A 110 12.61 -3.52 0.72
C HIS A 110 12.84 -3.59 2.23
N ARG A 111 14.04 -3.98 2.67
CA ARG A 111 14.39 -4.02 4.09
C ARG A 111 14.66 -2.60 4.61
N ASP A 112 15.40 -1.79 3.87
CA ASP A 112 15.88 -0.48 4.33
C ASP A 112 14.68 0.43 4.63
N ILE A 113 13.73 0.54 3.69
CA ILE A 113 12.48 1.32 3.90
C ILE A 113 11.62 0.82 5.06
N ASN A 114 11.79 -0.42 5.54
CA ASN A 114 11.04 -0.90 6.70
C ASN A 114 11.79 -0.70 8.03
N VAL A 115 13.10 -0.51 7.99
CA VAL A 115 13.96 -0.44 9.19
C VAL A 115 14.44 0.99 9.45
N GLU A 116 14.78 1.73 8.40
CA GLU A 116 15.37 3.06 8.46
C GLU A 116 14.32 4.17 8.40
N PHE A 117 13.09 3.83 8.02
CA PHE A 117 12.01 4.81 7.88
C PHE A 117 11.77 5.61 9.15
N GLY A 118 11.94 6.94 9.04
CA GLY A 118 11.83 7.86 10.16
C GLY A 118 13.09 8.02 11.01
N ALA A 119 14.22 7.41 10.62
CA ALA A 119 15.52 7.75 11.16
C ALA A 119 15.89 9.20 10.82
N PRO A 120 16.72 9.88 11.64
CA PRO A 120 17.16 11.24 11.32
C PRO A 120 17.88 11.31 9.96
N GLY A 121 17.37 12.16 9.06
CA GLY A 121 17.91 12.37 7.72
C GLY A 121 17.38 11.42 6.64
N ASP A 122 16.46 10.51 7.00
CA ASP A 122 15.74 9.65 6.05
C ASP A 122 14.71 10.47 5.25
N ALA A 123 14.84 10.49 3.93
CA ALA A 123 14.05 11.37 3.07
C ALA A 123 12.57 10.95 3.01
N GLU A 124 12.31 9.65 3.03
CA GLU A 124 11.00 9.02 3.02
C GLU A 124 10.24 9.33 4.32
N GLY A 125 10.91 9.17 5.46
CA GLY A 125 10.42 9.55 6.78
C GLY A 125 10.13 11.05 6.92
N GLU A 126 11.01 11.92 6.40
CA GLU A 126 10.76 13.37 6.37
C GLU A 126 9.55 13.74 5.50
N ARG A 127 9.34 13.04 4.38
CA ARG A 127 8.16 13.21 3.54
C ARG A 127 6.89 12.77 4.26
N ALA A 128 6.92 11.64 4.94
CA ALA A 128 5.81 11.17 5.75
C ALA A 128 5.48 12.12 6.90
N ALA A 129 6.49 12.68 7.57
CA ALA A 129 6.28 13.70 8.61
C ALA A 129 5.57 14.95 8.05
N ARG A 130 5.95 15.42 6.85
CA ARG A 130 5.25 16.53 6.17
C ARG A 130 3.81 16.18 5.83
N PHE A 131 3.59 14.99 5.28
CA PHE A 131 2.26 14.48 4.99
C PHE A 131 1.35 14.44 6.23
N ILE A 132 1.86 13.94 7.36
CA ILE A 132 1.14 13.93 8.66
C ILE A 132 0.81 15.34 9.12
N LEU A 133 1.71 16.31 8.92
CA LEU A 133 1.49 17.71 9.27
C LEU A 133 0.59 18.48 8.28
N GLY A 134 0.16 17.83 7.19
CA GLY A 134 -0.64 18.45 6.13
C GLY A 134 0.12 19.53 5.35
N ARG A 135 1.43 19.38 5.19
CA ARG A 135 2.35 20.33 4.54
C ARG A 135 2.97 19.79 3.27
#